data_AF-A0A2H3HF55-F1
#
_entry.id   AF-A0A2H3HF55-F1
#
_cell.length_a   1.000
_cell.length_b   1.000
_cell.length_c   1.000
_cell.angle_alpha   90.00
_cell.angle_beta   90.00
_cell.angle_gamma   90.00
#
_symmetry.space_group_name_H-M   'P 1'
#
loop_
_entity.id
_entity.type
_entity.pdbx_description
1 polymer ?
#
loop_
_entity_poly.entity_id
_entity_poly.type
_entity_poly.pdbx_seq_one_letter_code
_entity_poly.pdbx_strand_id
1 'polypeptide(L)'
;MSALTSIQFTPILLKGVSAVFLYQGGDHLVQGVKKYLSSDERAKLPSDVVTLMDSQYRFLGGMYMGLGAIVGWTTFDISERHVPLAVIMGTIVLAGIARAVSGAVFGWAFPWLRRATIVEIVVPPLIYWFAIRKYI
;
A
#
# COMPACT_ATOMS: atom_id res chain seq x y z
N MET A 1 32.74 26.87 5.50
CA MET A 1 31.47 27.12 6.24
C MET A 1 30.76 25.78 6.34
N SER A 2 30.33 25.43 7.54
CA SER A 2 29.82 24.11 7.95
C SER A 2 28.74 23.57 6.99
N ALA A 3 29.01 22.42 6.39
CA ALA A 3 28.00 21.60 5.72
C ALA A 3 27.07 21.04 6.80
N LEU A 4 26.12 21.87 7.24
CA LEU A 4 24.92 21.38 7.89
C LEU A 4 24.24 20.46 6.88
N THR A 5 24.48 19.16 7.04
CA THR A 5 23.80 18.08 6.32
C THR A 5 22.31 18.33 6.42
N SER A 6 21.70 18.84 5.36
CA SER A 6 20.26 18.95 5.28
C SER A 6 19.70 17.56 5.56
N ILE A 7 18.89 17.41 6.60
CA ILE A 7 18.26 16.12 6.91
C ILE A 7 17.60 15.60 5.63
N GLN A 8 18.06 14.45 5.13
CA GLN A 8 17.44 13.80 4.00
C GLN A 8 16.16 13.12 4.47
N PHE A 9 15.06 13.89 4.49
CA PHE A 9 13.74 13.40 4.92
C PHE A 9 13.19 12.30 3.99
N THR A 10 13.64 12.23 2.74
CA THR A 10 13.10 11.27 1.75
C THR A 10 13.35 9.80 2.14
N PRO A 11 14.59 9.35 2.45
CA PRO A 11 14.81 8.00 2.96
C PRO A 11 13.99 7.67 4.21
N ILE A 12 13.83 8.62 5.14
CA ILE A 12 13.07 8.42 6.38
C ILE A 12 11.58 8.21 6.05
N LEU A 13 11.01 9.08 5.21
CA LEU A 13 9.63 8.95 4.74
C LEU A 13 9.38 7.62 4.04
N LEU A 14 10.25 7.22 3.12
CA LEU A 14 10.13 5.96 2.39
C LEU A 14 10.28 4.74 3.31
N LYS A 15 11.13 4.80 4.34
CA LYS A 15 11.19 3.76 5.39
C LYS A 15 9.90 3.69 6.20
N GLY A 16 9.28 4.83 6.50
CA GLY A 16 7.94 4.88 7.10
C GLY A 16 6.89 4.19 6.23
N VAL A 17 6.87 4.49 4.92
CA VAL A 17 5.98 3.83 3.95
C VAL A 17 6.25 2.32 3.87
N SER A 18 7.51 1.92 3.83
CA SER A 18 7.93 0.52 3.87
C SER A 18 7.38 -0.21 5.10
N ALA A 19 7.55 0.37 6.29
CA ALA A 19 7.04 -0.20 7.54
C ALA A 19 5.51 -0.33 7.53
N VAL A 20 4.81 0.67 7.01
CA VAL A 20 3.34 0.65 6.87
C VAL A 20 2.88 -0.48 5.94
N PHE A 21 3.58 -0.71 4.82
CA PHE A 21 3.26 -1.82 3.92
C PHE A 21 3.57 -3.18 4.54
N LEU A 22 4.70 -3.33 5.21
CA LEU A 22 5.06 -4.57 5.92
C LEU A 22 4.03 -4.90 7.00
N TYR A 23 3.64 -3.92 7.81
CA TYR A 23 2.63 -4.10 8.86
C TYR A 23 1.27 -4.48 8.28
N GLN A 24 0.76 -3.70 7.34
CA GLN A 24 -0.54 -4.00 6.71
C GLN A 24 -0.51 -5.34 6.00
N GLY A 25 0.58 -5.66 5.29
CA GLY A 25 0.76 -6.92 4.59
C GLY A 25 0.73 -8.11 5.54
N GLY A 26 1.52 -8.07 6.62
CA GLY A 26 1.54 -9.11 7.65
C GLY A 26 0.17 -9.30 8.30
N ASP A 27 -0.54 -8.20 8.55
CA ASP A 27 -1.87 -8.23 9.14
C ASP A 27 -2.90 -8.92 8.23
N HIS A 28 -2.93 -8.59 6.93
CA HIS A 28 -3.78 -9.31 5.95
C HIS A 28 -3.36 -10.76 5.78
N LEU A 29 -2.05 -11.04 5.75
CA LEU A 29 -1.51 -12.38 5.54
C LEU A 29 -1.90 -13.32 6.69
N VAL A 30 -1.86 -12.85 7.93
CA VAL A 30 -2.19 -13.64 9.12
C VAL A 30 -3.70 -13.78 9.28
N GLN A 31 -4.43 -12.66 9.26
CA GLN A 31 -5.85 -12.64 9.58
C GLN A 31 -6.74 -13.13 8.43
N GLY A 32 -6.35 -12.89 7.18
CA GLY A 32 -7.16 -13.19 6.00
C GLY A 32 -8.54 -12.52 6.08
N VAL A 33 -9.60 -13.28 5.82
CA VAL A 33 -10.98 -12.77 5.84
C VAL A 33 -11.43 -12.29 7.23
N LYS A 34 -10.84 -12.82 8.31
CA LYS A 34 -11.21 -12.47 9.69
C LYS A 34 -10.95 -11.02 10.04
N LYS A 35 -10.06 -10.35 9.29
CA LYS A 35 -9.78 -8.92 9.45
C LYS A 35 -10.99 -8.05 9.13
N TYR A 36 -11.84 -8.50 8.22
CA TYR A 36 -12.91 -7.69 7.65
C TYR A 36 -14.30 -8.17 8.00
N LEU A 37 -14.46 -9.48 8.21
CA LEU A 37 -15.74 -10.09 8.52
C LEU A 37 -15.67 -10.81 9.87
N SER A 38 -16.60 -10.44 10.76
CA SER A 38 -16.87 -11.16 11.99
C SER A 38 -17.31 -12.61 11.71
N SER A 39 -17.32 -13.45 12.75
CA SER A 39 -17.81 -14.83 12.62
C SER A 39 -19.26 -14.87 12.14
N ASP A 40 -20.11 -13.97 12.62
CA ASP A 40 -21.53 -13.92 12.26
C ASP A 40 -21.75 -13.44 10.81
N GLU A 41 -20.92 -12.53 10.32
CA GLU A 41 -20.96 -12.10 8.92
C GLU A 41 -20.49 -13.22 7.98
N ARG A 42 -19.44 -13.94 8.36
CA ARG A 42 -18.94 -15.08 7.57
C ARG A 42 -19.95 -16.22 7.50
N ALA A 43 -20.70 -16.46 8.58
CA ALA A 43 -21.74 -17.50 8.61
C ALA A 43 -22.93 -17.21 7.66
N LYS A 44 -23.12 -15.96 7.26
CA LYS A 44 -24.17 -15.54 6.32
C LYS A 44 -23.78 -15.71 4.85
N LEU A 45 -22.51 -16.02 4.57
CA LEU A 45 -21.98 -16.14 3.21
C LEU A 45 -21.76 -17.61 2.84
N PRO A 46 -21.89 -17.97 1.55
CA PRO A 46 -21.45 -19.27 1.04
C PRO A 46 -19.99 -19.56 1.38
N SER A 47 -19.68 -20.83 1.71
CA SER A 47 -18.35 -21.21 2.18
C SER A 47 -17.26 -20.99 1.14
N ASP A 48 -17.56 -21.22 -0.14
CA ASP A 48 -16.69 -20.97 -1.28
C ASP A 48 -16.36 -19.48 -1.44
N VAL A 49 -17.34 -18.59 -1.25
CA VAL A 49 -17.13 -17.13 -1.25
C VAL A 49 -16.20 -16.72 -0.11
N VAL A 50 -16.40 -17.26 1.09
CA VAL A 50 -15.53 -16.99 2.26
C VAL A 50 -14.10 -17.47 1.99
N THR A 51 -13.93 -18.68 1.44
CA THR A 51 -12.62 -19.23 1.10
C THR A 51 -11.92 -18.42 0.00
N LEU A 52 -12.66 -17.99 -1.03
CA LEU A 52 -12.13 -17.13 -2.08
C LEU A 52 -11.65 -15.79 -1.49
N MET A 53 -12.46 -15.13 -0.67
CA MET A 53 -12.08 -13.87 -0.02
C MET A 53 -10.87 -14.04 0.89
N ASP A 54 -10.82 -15.10 1.72
CA ASP A 54 -9.67 -15.38 2.59
C ASP A 54 -8.39 -15.56 1.78
N SER A 55 -8.44 -16.33 0.70
CA SER A 55 -7.32 -16.54 -0.21
C SER A 55 -6.83 -15.22 -0.81
N GLN A 56 -7.74 -14.38 -1.31
CA GLN A 56 -7.39 -13.09 -1.91
C GLN A 56 -6.78 -12.12 -0.90
N TYR A 57 -7.29 -12.06 0.34
CA TYR A 57 -6.71 -11.20 1.37
C TYR A 57 -5.32 -11.67 1.81
N ARG A 58 -5.09 -12.99 1.91
CA ARG A 58 -3.76 -13.52 2.23
C ARG A 58 -2.77 -13.26 1.11
N PHE A 59 -3.17 -13.46 -0.14
CA PHE A 59 -2.38 -13.10 -1.32
C PHE A 59 -2.01 -11.62 -1.31
N LEU A 60 -3.00 -10.74 -1.10
CA LEU A 60 -2.77 -9.30 -0.97
C LEU A 60 -1.80 -8.96 0.16
N GLY A 61 -1.90 -9.67 1.29
CA GLY A 61 -0.96 -9.55 2.40
C GLY A 61 0.48 -9.82 2.00
N GLY A 62 0.73 -10.94 1.33
CA GLY A 62 2.05 -11.27 0.78
C GLY A 62 2.56 -10.22 -0.20
N MET A 63 1.70 -9.75 -1.11
CA MET A 63 2.04 -8.69 -2.07
C MET A 63 2.41 -7.38 -1.36
N TYR A 64 1.64 -6.95 -0.35
CA TYR A 64 1.94 -5.76 0.44
C TYR A 64 3.27 -5.87 1.19
N MET A 65 3.58 -7.04 1.75
CA MET A 65 4.88 -7.26 2.38
C MET A 65 6.03 -7.13 1.36
N GLY A 66 5.86 -7.72 0.17
CA GLY A 66 6.80 -7.58 -0.93
C GLY A 66 7.02 -6.12 -1.32
N LEU A 67 5.94 -5.34 -1.47
CA LEU A 67 5.99 -3.89 -1.72
C LEU A 67 6.74 -3.15 -0.61
N GLY A 68 6.48 -3.48 0.65
CA GLY A 68 7.19 -2.91 1.79
C GLY A 68 8.69 -3.18 1.74
N ALA A 69 9.08 -4.42 1.44
CA ALA A 69 10.48 -4.81 1.33
C ALA A 69 11.20 -4.07 0.19
N ILE A 70 10.60 -3.99 -1.01
CA ILE A 70 11.23 -3.32 -2.16
C ILE A 70 11.30 -1.79 -1.97
N VAL A 71 10.29 -1.16 -1.37
CA VAL A 71 10.35 0.27 -1.02
C VAL A 71 11.47 0.49 0.01
N GLY A 72 11.56 -0.35 1.04
CA GLY A 72 12.63 -0.29 2.04
C GLY A 72 14.01 -0.42 1.41
N TRP A 73 14.17 -1.37 0.48
CA TRP A 73 15.40 -1.59 -0.28
C TRP A 73 15.79 -0.39 -1.15
N THR A 74 14.83 0.29 -1.79
CA THR A 74 15.13 1.49 -2.60
C THR A 74 15.72 2.63 -1.75
N THR A 75 15.46 2.67 -0.44
CA THR A 75 15.94 3.74 0.44
C THR A 75 17.45 3.75 0.67
N PHE A 76 18.15 2.64 0.37
CA PHE A 76 19.61 2.57 0.50
C PHE A 76 20.34 3.27 -0.64
N ASP A 77 19.71 3.39 -1.80
CA ASP A 77 20.26 4.08 -2.97
C ASP A 77 19.11 4.50 -3.89
N ILE A 78 18.53 5.67 -3.60
CA ILE A 78 17.34 6.15 -4.31
C ILE A 78 17.70 6.56 -5.74
N SER A 79 18.89 7.13 -5.96
CA SER A 79 19.32 7.62 -7.27
C SER A 79 19.43 6.48 -8.28
N GLU A 80 20.01 5.35 -7.90
CA GLU A 80 20.11 4.18 -8.79
C GLU A 80 18.79 3.39 -8.89
N ARG A 81 17.89 3.54 -7.91
CA ARG A 81 16.66 2.72 -7.78
C ARG A 81 15.37 3.51 -7.97
N HIS A 82 15.45 4.71 -8.54
CA HIS A 82 14.29 5.58 -8.72
C HIS A 82 13.26 4.98 -9.68
N VAL A 83 13.67 4.21 -10.71
CA VAL A 83 12.75 3.58 -11.66
C VAL A 83 11.86 2.52 -10.99
N PRO A 84 12.39 1.49 -10.30
CA PRO A 84 11.56 0.56 -9.52
C PRO A 84 10.61 1.28 -8.57
N LEU A 85 11.09 2.32 -7.88
CA LEU A 85 10.28 3.09 -6.94
C LEU A 85 9.14 3.82 -7.65
N ALA A 86 9.38 4.44 -8.81
CA ALA A 86 8.35 5.08 -9.62
C ALA A 86 7.31 4.07 -10.13
N VAL A 87 7.72 2.87 -10.55
CA VAL A 87 6.81 1.78 -10.96
C VAL A 87 5.91 1.34 -9.81
N ILE A 88 6.45 1.22 -8.60
CA ILE A 88 5.67 0.89 -7.40
C ILE A 88 4.64 1.99 -7.12
N MET A 89 5.06 3.27 -7.15
CA MET A 89 4.16 4.40 -6.94
C MET A 89 3.04 4.43 -7.98
N GLY A 90 3.36 4.18 -9.25
CA GLY A 90 2.38 4.07 -10.33
C GLY A 90 1.40 2.91 -10.11
N THR A 91 1.90 1.75 -9.69
CA THR A 91 1.07 0.57 -9.38
C THR A 91 0.08 0.85 -8.25
N ILE A 92 0.50 1.57 -7.20
CA ILE A 92 -0.39 1.95 -6.09
C ILE A 92 -1.50 2.90 -6.57
N VAL A 93 -1.17 3.87 -7.44
CA VAL A 93 -2.18 4.77 -8.04
C VAL A 93 -3.17 3.97 -8.88
N LEU A 94 -2.70 3.04 -9.71
CA LEU A 94 -3.57 2.15 -10.50
C LEU A 94 -4.49 1.32 -9.61
N ALA A 95 -3.98 0.79 -8.49
CA ALA A 95 -4.80 0.06 -7.51
C ALA A 95 -5.87 0.96 -6.88
N GLY A 96 -5.53 2.21 -6.54
CA GLY A 96 -6.48 3.21 -6.07
C GLY A 96 -7.57 3.53 -7.09
N ILE A 97 -7.22 3.66 -8.37
CA ILE A 97 -8.20 3.85 -9.46
C ILE A 97 -9.13 2.63 -9.56
N ALA A 98 -8.59 1.40 -9.54
CA ALA A 98 -9.42 0.19 -9.55
C ALA A 98 -10.39 0.14 -8.37
N ARG A 99 -9.94 0.56 -7.17
CA ARG A 99 -10.81 0.67 -5.99
C ARG A 99 -11.86 1.76 -6.15
N ALA A 100 -11.53 2.91 -6.73
CA ALA A 100 -12.49 3.97 -7.04
C ALA A 100 -13.59 3.49 -8.00
N VAL A 101 -13.23 2.72 -9.03
CA VAL A 101 -14.20 2.08 -9.94
C VAL A 101 -15.12 1.14 -9.18
N SER A 102 -14.57 0.26 -8.32
CA SER A 102 -15.40 -0.63 -7.49
C SER A 102 -16.36 0.15 -6.58
N GLY A 103 -15.88 1.23 -5.94
CA GLY A 103 -16.70 2.07 -5.07
C GLY A 103 -17.78 2.85 -5.84
N ALA A 104 -17.54 3.20 -7.10
CA ALA A 104 -18.53 3.83 -7.97
C ALA A 104 -19.62 2.84 -8.43
N VAL A 105 -19.25 1.57 -8.68
CA VAL A 105 -20.18 0.53 -9.15
C VAL A 105 -21.00 -0.07 -8.01
N PHE A 106 -20.37 -0.38 -6.88
CA PHE A 106 -20.99 -1.12 -5.77
C PHE A 106 -21.26 -0.25 -4.53
N GLY A 107 -20.86 1.03 -4.55
CA GLY A 107 -20.96 1.92 -3.41
C GLY A 107 -19.80 1.78 -2.42
N TRP A 108 -19.76 2.68 -1.43
CA TRP A 108 -18.72 2.74 -0.40
C TRP A 108 -19.22 2.13 0.92
N ALA A 109 -19.46 0.82 0.91
CA ALA A 109 -19.97 0.09 2.08
C ALA A 109 -19.13 0.31 3.35
N PHE A 110 -17.81 0.48 3.19
CA PHE A 110 -16.90 0.73 4.30
C PHE A 110 -16.18 2.09 4.16
N PRO A 111 -16.33 3.01 5.13
CA PRO A 111 -15.72 4.34 5.07
C PRO A 111 -14.18 4.31 4.94
N TRP A 112 -13.53 3.28 5.46
CA TRP A 112 -12.07 3.14 5.37
C TRP A 112 -11.60 2.85 3.93
N LEU A 113 -12.40 2.18 3.09
CA LEU A 113 -12.07 1.95 1.68
C LEU A 113 -11.98 3.26 0.91
N ARG A 114 -12.89 4.19 1.20
CA ARG A 114 -12.86 5.53 0.59
C ARG A 114 -11.60 6.29 0.97
N ARG A 115 -11.23 6.27 2.26
CA ARG A 115 -9.97 6.89 2.74
C ARG A 115 -8.75 6.25 2.09
N ALA A 116 -8.70 4.93 2.03
CA ALA A 116 -7.59 4.21 1.44
C ALA A 116 -7.46 4.50 -0.07
N THR A 117 -8.58 4.60 -0.79
CA THR A 117 -8.62 5.03 -2.20
C THR A 117 -7.99 6.41 -2.40
N ILE A 118 -8.38 7.38 -1.56
CA ILE A 118 -7.81 8.74 -1.62
C ILE A 118 -6.31 8.69 -1.36
N VAL A 119 -5.88 7.94 -0.33
CA VAL A 119 -4.45 7.78 -0.01
C VAL A 119 -3.68 7.18 -1.18
N GLU A 120 -4.17 6.10 -1.77
CA GLU A 120 -3.53 5.40 -2.89
C GLU A 120 -3.41 6.26 -4.15
N ILE A 121 -4.36 7.16 -4.41
CA ILE A 121 -4.32 8.06 -5.57
C ILE A 121 -3.46 9.30 -5.30
N VAL A 122 -3.52 9.87 -4.09
CA VAL A 122 -2.93 11.18 -3.80
C VAL A 122 -1.51 11.08 -3.24
N VAL A 123 -1.26 10.14 -2.32
CA VAL A 123 0.02 10.09 -1.60
C VAL A 123 1.19 9.69 -2.50
N PRO A 124 1.12 8.67 -3.39
CA PRO A 124 2.25 8.32 -4.25
C PRO A 124 2.70 9.46 -5.18
N PRO A 125 1.81 10.21 -5.86
CA PRO A 125 2.22 11.38 -6.65
C PRO A 125 2.89 12.47 -5.80
N LEU A 126 2.40 12.73 -4.59
CA LEU A 126 3.01 13.70 -3.68
C LEU A 126 4.41 13.25 -3.23
N ILE A 127 4.58 11.97 -2.86
CA ILE A 127 5.89 11.41 -2.51
C ILE A 127 6.84 11.50 -3.71
N TYR A 128 6.36 11.19 -4.91
CA TYR A 128 7.16 11.32 -6.12
C TYR A 128 7.63 12.76 -6.34
N TRP A 129 6.70 13.72 -6.32
CA TRP A 129 6.96 15.11 -6.65
C TRP A 129 7.77 15.85 -5.57
N PHE A 130 7.55 15.58 -4.29
CA PHE A 130 8.21 16.31 -3.21
C PHE A 130 9.44 15.58 -2.64
N ALA A 131 9.60 14.29 -2.93
CA ALA A 131 10.65 13.47 -2.36
C ALA A 131 11.52 12.78 -3.43
N ILE A 132 10.97 11.89 -4.24
CA ILE A 132 11.74 11.01 -5.14
C ILE A 132 12.41 11.79 -6.28
N ARG A 133 11.72 12.74 -6.90
CA ARG A 133 12.23 13.48 -8.07
C ARG A 133 13.55 14.23 -7.82
N LYS A 134 13.93 14.44 -6.56
CA LYS A 134 15.17 15.13 -6.17
C LYS A 134 16.43 14.25 -6.37
N TYR A 135 16.22 12.98 -6.67
CA TYR A 135 17.27 11.96 -6.87
C TYR A 135 17.38 11.52 -8.34
N ILE A 136 16.63 12.17 -9.23
CA ILE A 136 16.65 11.98 -10.70
C ILE A 136 17.39 13.19 -11.29
#